data_AF-A0A7Y2XQG9-F1
#
_entry.id   AF-A0A7Y2XQG9-F1
#
_cell.length_a   1.000
_cell.length_b   1.000
_cell.length_c   1.000
_cell.angle_alpha   90.00
_cell.angle_beta   90.00
_cell.angle_gamma   90.00
#
_symmetry.space_group_name_H-M   'P 1'
#
loop_
_entity.id
_entity.type
_entity.pdbx_description
1 polymer ?
#
loop_
_entity_poly.entity_id
_entity_poly.type
_entity_poly.pdbx_seq_one_letter_code
_entity_poly.pdbx_strand_id
1 'polypeptide(L)'
;MRIVPTHDAVFPKIEESLGARKDDTQLEVLAGIDCDDEDLSNQRDAGDDDPIATIELIVQWLPETGEGILDWFYVRESGIDSDPPEIQHGGPLLAFNSQGQEPDLDLLIENAVTNLNESIAWAEFELEEDA
;
A
#
# COMPACT_ATOMS: atom_id res chain seq x y z
N MET A 1 -18.47 -3.05 1.51
CA MET A 1 -17.38 -2.06 1.64
C MET A 1 -17.56 -0.95 0.62
N ARG A 2 -17.10 0.27 0.91
CA ARG A 2 -17.09 1.40 -0.03
C ARG A 2 -15.68 2.00 -0.12
N ILE A 3 -15.13 2.10 -1.33
CA ILE A 3 -13.90 2.85 -1.61
C ILE A 3 -14.22 4.34 -1.66
N VAL A 4 -13.34 5.14 -1.05
CA VAL A 4 -13.40 6.60 -0.98
C VAL A 4 -12.23 7.14 -1.79
N PRO A 5 -12.45 8.08 -2.73
CA PRO A 5 -11.35 8.68 -3.49
C PRO A 5 -10.32 9.33 -2.56
N THR A 6 -9.04 9.09 -2.81
CA THR A 6 -7.91 9.57 -1.98
C THR A 6 -7.78 11.10 -1.89
N HIS A 7 -8.39 11.85 -2.81
CA HIS A 7 -8.47 13.32 -2.74
C HIS A 7 -9.66 13.84 -1.93
N ASP A 8 -10.73 13.05 -1.81
CA ASP A 8 -11.93 13.34 -1.00
C ASP A 8 -11.83 12.75 0.43
N ALA A 9 -10.72 12.07 0.66
CA ALA A 9 -10.37 11.25 1.79
C ALA A 9 -9.91 12.11 2.99
N VAL A 10 -10.86 12.86 3.57
CA VAL A 10 -10.63 13.55 4.84
C VAL A 10 -10.93 12.56 5.97
N PHE A 11 -9.89 11.93 6.54
CA PHE A 11 -10.02 10.91 7.59
C PHE A 11 -9.48 11.36 8.95
N PRO A 12 -10.03 12.44 9.54
CA PRO A 12 -9.53 12.98 10.79
C PRO A 12 -9.57 11.93 11.92
N LYS A 13 -10.47 10.95 11.86
CA LYS A 13 -10.55 9.87 12.86
C LYS A 13 -9.45 8.81 12.72
N ILE A 14 -9.10 8.38 11.51
CA ILE A 14 -7.95 7.47 11.30
C ILE A 14 -6.66 8.24 11.61
N GLU A 15 -6.50 9.45 11.09
CA GLU A 15 -5.31 10.27 11.34
C GLU A 15 -5.12 10.56 12.84
N GLU A 16 -6.20 10.88 13.58
CA GLU A 16 -6.16 11.05 15.04
C GLU A 16 -5.87 9.73 15.77
N SER A 17 -6.38 8.60 15.27
CA SER A 17 -6.19 7.28 15.89
C SER A 17 -4.81 6.69 15.64
N LEU A 18 -4.23 6.87 14.45
CA LEU A 18 -2.84 6.51 14.13
C LEU A 18 -1.83 7.24 15.03
N GLY A 19 -2.20 8.41 15.55
CA GLY A 19 -1.44 9.13 16.55
C GLY A 19 -1.73 8.64 17.97
N ALA A 20 -2.92 8.96 18.50
CA ALA A 20 -3.23 8.86 19.92
C ALA A 20 -3.86 7.52 20.36
N ARG A 21 -4.24 6.66 19.41
CA ARG A 21 -4.99 5.42 19.67
C ARG A 21 -4.52 4.27 18.78
N LYS A 22 -3.21 4.10 18.63
CA LYS A 22 -2.62 3.01 17.82
C LYS A 22 -3.13 1.63 18.21
N ASP A 23 -3.44 1.42 19.49
CA ASP A 23 -3.95 0.16 20.01
C ASP A 23 -5.38 -0.17 19.53
N ASP A 24 -6.12 0.82 19.03
CA ASP A 24 -7.49 0.66 18.51
C ASP A 24 -7.50 0.35 16.99
N THR A 25 -6.34 0.42 16.33
CA THR A 25 -6.17 0.19 14.90
C THR A 25 -5.67 -1.23 14.64
N GLN A 26 -6.31 -1.94 13.72
CA GLN A 26 -5.80 -3.19 13.18
C GLN A 26 -4.86 -2.88 12.01
N LEU A 27 -3.73 -3.59 11.95
CA LEU A 27 -2.73 -3.45 10.90
C LEU A 27 -2.43 -4.83 10.31
N GLU A 28 -2.49 -4.93 9.00
CA GLU A 28 -2.26 -6.18 8.28
C GLU A 28 -1.49 -5.93 6.99
N VAL A 29 -0.44 -6.73 6.75
CA VAL A 29 0.27 -6.74 5.48
C VAL A 29 -0.53 -7.59 4.51
N LEU A 30 -0.94 -6.98 3.41
CA LEU A 30 -1.82 -7.61 2.43
C LEU A 30 -1.04 -8.33 1.34
N ALA A 31 0.01 -7.69 0.83
CA ALA A 31 0.84 -8.25 -0.24
C ALA A 31 2.24 -7.64 -0.18
N GLY A 32 3.24 -8.46 -0.52
CA GLY A 32 4.58 -8.01 -0.91
C GLY A 32 4.74 -8.23 -2.41
N ILE A 33 5.13 -7.19 -3.13
CA ILE A 33 5.30 -7.18 -4.58
C ILE A 33 6.77 -6.90 -4.86
N ASP A 34 7.48 -7.89 -5.37
CA ASP A 34 8.86 -7.72 -5.81
C ASP A 34 8.89 -7.20 -7.25
N CYS A 35 9.65 -6.13 -7.48
CA CYS A 35 9.87 -5.57 -8.82
C CYS A 35 10.86 -6.47 -9.56
N ASP A 36 10.48 -6.92 -10.76
CA ASP A 36 11.32 -7.82 -11.55
C ASP A 36 12.43 -7.09 -12.32
N ASP A 37 13.26 -7.84 -13.06
CA ASP A 37 14.37 -7.25 -13.82
C ASP A 37 13.89 -6.23 -14.88
N GLU A 38 12.68 -6.39 -15.42
CA GLU A 38 12.08 -5.46 -16.39
C GLU A 38 11.66 -4.17 -15.69
N ASP A 39 10.96 -4.27 -14.56
CA ASP A 39 10.59 -3.15 -13.70
C ASP A 39 11.81 -2.33 -13.28
N LEU A 40 12.88 -3.00 -12.80
CA LEU A 40 14.12 -2.36 -12.38
C LEU A 40 14.84 -1.67 -13.55
N SER A 41 14.79 -2.27 -14.75
CA SER A 41 15.36 -1.66 -15.96
C SER A 41 14.58 -0.42 -16.37
N ASN A 42 13.25 -0.48 -16.35
CA ASN A 42 12.38 0.64 -16.71
C ASN A 42 12.58 1.85 -15.80
N GLN A 43 12.75 1.61 -14.49
CA GLN A 43 13.09 2.66 -13.52
C GLN A 43 14.42 3.35 -13.84
N ARG A 44 15.45 2.57 -14.15
CA ARG A 44 16.78 3.09 -14.51
C ARG A 44 16.74 3.87 -15.82
N ASP A 45 16.01 3.39 -16.81
CA ASP A 45 15.81 4.09 -18.09
C ASP A 45 15.03 5.41 -17.90
N ALA A 46 14.16 5.48 -16.89
CA ALA A 46 13.50 6.72 -16.45
C ALA A 46 14.42 7.66 -15.65
N GLY A 47 15.64 7.22 -15.33
CA GLY A 47 16.66 8.01 -14.64
C GLY A 47 16.72 7.81 -13.12
N ASP A 48 16.14 6.73 -12.60
CA ASP A 48 16.26 6.37 -11.18
C ASP A 48 17.51 5.51 -10.95
N ASP A 49 18.53 6.09 -10.30
CA ASP A 49 19.81 5.43 -10.02
C ASP A 49 19.72 4.40 -8.88
N ASP A 50 18.64 4.40 -8.09
CA ASP A 50 18.40 3.49 -6.97
C ASP A 50 16.95 2.98 -7.06
N PRO A 51 16.65 1.97 -7.88
CA PRO A 51 15.28 1.57 -8.16
C PRO A 51 14.58 0.96 -6.93
N ILE A 52 13.25 1.04 -6.91
CA ILE A 52 12.40 0.30 -5.98
C ILE A 52 12.51 -1.18 -6.29
N ALA A 53 12.85 -1.98 -5.28
CA ALA A 53 13.00 -3.43 -5.39
C ALA A 53 11.77 -4.19 -4.86
N THR A 54 11.16 -3.69 -3.80
CA THR A 54 9.98 -4.33 -3.18
C THR A 54 8.97 -3.27 -2.77
N ILE A 55 7.69 -3.59 -2.94
CA ILE A 55 6.54 -2.82 -2.47
C ILE A 55 5.75 -3.68 -1.48
N GLU A 56 5.36 -3.12 -0.35
CA GLU A 56 4.46 -3.75 0.61
C GLU A 56 3.15 -2.97 0.69
N LEU A 57 2.03 -3.68 0.54
CA LEU A 57 0.68 -3.14 0.76
C LEU A 57 0.26 -3.40 2.20
N ILE A 58 -0.07 -2.35 2.93
CA ILE A 58 -0.46 -2.44 4.34
C ILE A 58 -1.80 -1.78 4.52
N VAL A 59 -2.77 -2.55 5.03
CA VAL A 59 -4.06 -2.03 5.44
C VAL A 59 -4.05 -1.68 6.92
N GLN A 60 -4.67 -0.54 7.22
CA GLN A 60 -4.87 -0.05 8.57
C GLN A 60 -6.34 0.33 8.74
N TRP A 61 -7.04 -0.23 9.74
CA TRP A 61 -8.46 0.10 9.94
C TRP A 61 -8.89 0.10 11.40
N LEU A 62 -9.94 0.87 11.66
CA LEU A 62 -10.61 0.95 12.97
C LEU A 62 -11.84 0.05 12.97
N PRO A 63 -11.87 -1.07 13.71
CA PRO A 63 -13.01 -1.99 13.73
C PRO A 63 -14.32 -1.33 14.17
N GLU A 64 -14.25 -0.38 15.12
CA GLU A 64 -15.43 0.28 15.67
C GLU A 64 -16.18 1.15 14.65
N THR A 65 -15.46 1.79 13.73
CA THR A 65 -16.03 2.68 12.72
C THR A 65 -16.09 2.06 11.33
N GLY A 66 -15.31 1.00 11.12
CA GLY A 66 -15.03 0.40 9.81
C GLY A 66 -14.26 1.32 8.87
N GLU A 67 -13.76 2.46 9.34
CA GLU A 67 -12.94 3.36 8.52
C GLU A 67 -11.52 2.79 8.43
N GLY A 68 -10.97 2.69 7.22
CA GLY A 68 -9.60 2.25 7.02
C GLY A 68 -8.91 2.91 5.82
N ILE A 69 -7.61 2.73 5.78
CA ILE A 69 -6.71 3.18 4.72
C ILE A 69 -5.82 2.01 4.29
N LEU A 70 -5.52 1.95 3.01
CA LEU A 70 -4.50 1.07 2.46
C LEU A 70 -3.35 1.97 2.00
N ASP A 71 -2.22 1.84 2.68
CA ASP A 71 -0.97 2.50 2.35
C ASP A 71 -0.06 1.52 1.63
N TRP A 72 0.93 2.06 0.93
CA TRP A 72 2.06 1.27 0.44
C TRP A 72 3.37 1.79 0.98
N PHE A 73 4.28 0.84 1.16
CA PHE A 73 5.65 1.05 1.57
C PHE A 73 6.56 0.42 0.52
N TYR A 74 7.79 0.89 0.45
CA TYR A 74 8.74 0.34 -0.51
C TYR A 74 10.16 0.31 0.04
N VAL A 75 10.93 -0.63 -0.47
CA VAL A 75 12.37 -0.77 -0.21
C VAL A 75 13.11 -0.56 -1.52
N ARG A 76 14.16 0.25 -1.45
CA ARG A 76 15.05 0.53 -2.58
C ARG A 76 16.12 -0.56 -2.69
N GLU A 77 16.66 -0.77 -3.88
CA GLU A 77 17.71 -1.78 -4.13
C GLU A 77 18.91 -1.58 -3.18
N SER A 78 19.33 -0.34 -2.92
CA SER A 78 20.41 -0.04 -1.97
C SER A 78 20.07 -0.37 -0.50
N GLY A 79 18.79 -0.40 -0.16
CA GLY A 79 18.27 -0.57 1.20
C GLY A 79 17.92 -2.02 1.57
N ILE A 80 17.80 -2.92 0.59
CA ILE A 80 17.30 -4.29 0.79
C ILE A 80 18.24 -5.16 1.64
N ASP A 81 19.55 -4.95 1.50
CA ASP A 81 20.59 -5.68 2.24
C ASP A 81 20.89 -5.07 3.62
N SER A 82 20.17 -4.01 4.02
CA SER A 82 20.32 -3.41 5.35
C SER A 82 19.64 -4.26 6.42
N ASP A 83 20.16 -4.26 7.65
CA ASP A 83 19.55 -4.95 8.80
C ASP A 83 19.22 -3.95 9.94
N PRO A 84 17.94 -3.58 10.14
CA PRO A 84 16.78 -3.94 9.33
C PRO A 84 16.76 -3.22 7.96
N PRO A 85 16.00 -3.71 6.96
CA PRO A 85 15.88 -3.06 5.65
C PRO A 85 15.33 -1.64 5.78
N GLU A 86 15.79 -0.73 4.91
CA GLU A 86 15.34 0.66 4.92
C GLU A 86 14.00 0.81 4.19
N ILE A 87 12.91 0.80 4.96
CA ILE A 87 11.54 0.92 4.46
C ILE A 87 11.15 2.41 4.34
N GLN A 88 10.61 2.78 3.17
CA GLN A 88 10.12 4.12 2.87
C GLN A 88 8.59 4.10 2.68
N HIS A 89 7.93 5.21 3.04
CA HIS A 89 6.47 5.34 2.89
C HIS A 89 6.13 5.88 1.50
N GLY A 90 5.32 5.13 0.75
CA GLY A 90 4.83 5.50 -0.58
C GLY A 90 3.59 6.40 -0.56
N GLY A 91 2.84 6.38 0.54
CA GLY A 91 1.65 7.20 0.74
C GLY A 91 0.35 6.41 0.66
N PRO A 92 -0.79 7.09 0.81
CA PRO A 92 -2.10 6.45 0.79
C PRO A 92 -2.54 6.09 -0.63
N LEU A 93 -2.89 4.82 -0.84
CA LEU A 93 -3.43 4.32 -2.11
C LEU A 93 -4.95 4.34 -2.14
N LEU A 94 -5.56 3.82 -1.09
CA LEU A 94 -7.00 3.70 -0.99
C LEU A 94 -7.44 4.09 0.39
N ALA A 95 -8.67 4.56 0.47
CA ALA A 95 -9.37 4.56 1.72
C ALA A 95 -10.74 3.99 1.57
N PHE A 96 -11.26 3.48 2.66
CA PHE A 96 -12.49 2.71 2.63
C PHE A 96 -13.30 2.86 3.91
N ASN A 97 -14.57 2.49 3.78
CA ASN A 97 -15.43 2.23 4.91
C ASN A 97 -16.06 0.84 4.76
N SER A 98 -15.78 -0.05 5.71
CA SER A 98 -16.33 -1.40 5.80
C SER A 98 -17.69 -1.46 6.51
N GLN A 99 -18.26 -0.30 6.90
CA GLN A 99 -19.57 -0.16 7.55
C GLN A 99 -19.70 -0.94 8.87
N GLY A 100 -18.60 -0.97 9.65
CA GLY A 100 -18.55 -1.70 10.93
C GLY A 100 -18.43 -3.22 10.77
N GLN A 101 -18.05 -3.68 9.57
CA GLN A 101 -17.69 -5.08 9.30
C GLN A 101 -16.17 -5.20 9.14
N GLU A 102 -15.67 -6.43 9.11
CA GLU A 102 -14.30 -6.69 8.68
C GLU A 102 -14.15 -6.26 7.20
N PRO A 103 -13.06 -5.56 6.82
CA PRO A 103 -12.83 -5.19 5.44
C PRO A 103 -12.63 -6.42 4.57
N ASP A 104 -13.03 -6.31 3.30
CA ASP A 104 -12.81 -7.33 2.29
C ASP A 104 -11.40 -7.12 1.72
N LEU A 105 -10.44 -7.92 2.22
CA LEU A 105 -9.02 -7.74 1.94
C LEU A 105 -8.68 -8.00 0.47
N ASP A 106 -9.30 -9.01 -0.14
CA ASP A 106 -9.10 -9.36 -1.55
C ASP A 106 -9.54 -8.17 -2.43
N LEU A 107 -10.72 -7.62 -2.15
CA LEU A 107 -11.21 -6.43 -2.87
C LEU A 107 -10.30 -5.21 -2.65
N LEU A 108 -9.67 -5.07 -1.49
CA LEU A 108 -8.70 -3.99 -1.26
C LEU A 108 -7.43 -4.19 -2.09
N ILE A 109 -6.90 -5.42 -2.17
CA ILE A 109 -5.70 -5.76 -2.96
C ILE A 109 -5.94 -5.48 -4.45
N GLU A 110 -7.06 -5.95 -5.02
CA GLU A 110 -7.41 -5.73 -6.43
C GLU A 110 -7.45 -4.24 -6.80
N ASN A 111 -8.10 -3.44 -5.95
CA ASN A 111 -8.17 -1.99 -6.17
C ASN A 111 -6.81 -1.31 -5.95
N ALA A 112 -5.99 -1.81 -5.02
CA ALA A 112 -4.69 -1.24 -4.71
C ALA A 112 -3.71 -1.45 -5.86
N VAL A 113 -3.64 -2.65 -6.42
CA VAL A 113 -2.81 -2.95 -7.60
C VAL A 113 -3.24 -2.10 -8.79
N THR A 114 -4.54 -1.94 -9.02
CA THR A 114 -5.06 -1.04 -10.07
C THR A 114 -4.56 0.40 -9.88
N ASN A 115 -4.66 0.94 -8.66
CA ASN A 115 -4.21 2.31 -8.37
C ASN A 115 -2.67 2.46 -8.40
N LEU A 116 -1.93 1.40 -8.04
CA LEU A 116 -0.48 1.36 -8.15
C LEU A 116 -0.04 1.43 -9.60
N ASN A 117 -0.61 0.61 -10.48
CA ASN A 117 -0.30 0.63 -11.92
C ASN A 117 -0.63 1.97 -12.58
N GLU A 118 -1.67 2.67 -12.12
CA GLU A 118 -1.96 4.04 -12.58
C GLU A 118 -0.93 5.07 -12.08
N SER A 119 -0.37 4.85 -10.89
CA SER A 119 0.57 5.77 -10.23
C SER A 119 2.03 5.51 -10.61
N ILE A 120 2.36 4.26 -10.94
CA ILE A 120 3.71 3.75 -11.16
C ILE A 120 3.80 3.26 -12.60
N ALA A 121 3.93 4.21 -13.53
CA ALA A 121 3.85 3.93 -14.98
C ALA A 121 4.96 3.02 -15.54
N TRP A 122 6.03 2.76 -14.78
CA TRP A 122 7.10 1.84 -15.17
C TRP A 122 6.83 0.40 -14.72
N ALA A 123 5.87 0.21 -13.82
CA ALA A 123 5.48 -1.09 -13.31
C ALA A 123 4.16 -1.53 -13.92
N GLU A 124 4.12 -2.77 -14.39
CA GLU A 124 2.88 -3.47 -14.72
C GLU A 124 2.69 -4.61 -13.71
N PHE A 125 2.26 -4.26 -12.49
CA PHE A 125 2.03 -5.25 -11.45
C PHE A 125 0.84 -6.13 -11.82
N GLU A 126 1.05 -7.44 -11.88
CA GLU A 126 0.00 -8.44 -12.01
C GLU A 126 -0.25 -9.09 -10.65
N LEU A 127 -1.52 -9.31 -10.30
CA LEU A 127 -1.85 -10.21 -9.20
C LEU A 127 -1.61 -11.64 -9.70
N GLU A 128 -0.67 -12.35 -9.08
CA GLU A 128 -0.54 -13.79 -9.30
C GLU A 128 -1.87 -14.43 -8.84
N GLU A 129 -2.67 -14.92 -9.78
CA GLU A 129 -3.80 -15.79 -9.43
C GLU A 129 -3.21 -17.04 -8.79
N ASP A 130 -3.48 -17.25 -7.49
CA ASP A 130 -3.14 -18.49 -6.78
C ASP A 130 -3.52 -19.70 -7.66
N ALA A 131 -2.50 -20.43 -8.15
CA ALA A 131 -2.65 -21.60 -9.02
C ALA A 131 -2.95 -22.89 -8.24
#